data_AF-A0A3N5HBA9-F1
#
_entry.id   AF-A0A3N5HBA9-F1
#
_cell.length_a   1.000
_cell.length_b   1.000
_cell.length_c   1.000
_cell.angle_alpha   90.00
_cell.angle_beta   90.00
_cell.angle_gamma   90.00
#
_symmetry.space_group_name_H-M   'P 1'
#
loop_
_entity.id
_entity.type
_entity.pdbx_description
1 polymer ?
#
loop_
_entity_poly.entity_id
_entity_poly.type
_entity_poly.pdbx_seq_one_letter_code
_entity_poly.pdbx_strand_id
1 'polypeptide(L)'
;MARPPPVRDPRYRPYRVAVIAVYLVVVSTFCLLVTASVARSVRTMSPRREPVRTATLAPEACVERASVLLDELEGRRRALTGITPASRADTSWMSFRVEWLERVRQAERSCGVDLPERKELAELFDQLEHLEDLYTTSAVQYAGEIGPALDRFHRMVAQTRGGR
;
A
#
# COMPACT_ATOMS: atom_id res chain seq x y z
N MET A 1 -1.75 -58.13 -1.14
CA MET A 1 -1.26 -58.23 0.24
C MET A 1 -0.79 -56.84 0.68
N ALA A 2 -1.46 -56.21 1.64
CA ALA A 2 -1.08 -54.90 2.16
C ALA A 2 0.07 -55.06 3.17
N ARG A 3 1.14 -54.29 2.99
CA ARG A 3 2.30 -54.27 3.90
C ARG A 3 1.83 -53.70 5.25
N PRO A 4 2.10 -54.35 6.39
CA PRO A 4 1.75 -53.78 7.69
C PRO A 4 2.49 -52.44 7.87
N PRO A 5 1.85 -51.44 8.48
CA PRO A 5 2.48 -50.15 8.68
C PRO A 5 3.76 -50.32 9.51
N PRO A 6 4.84 -49.57 9.21
CA PRO A 6 6.11 -49.71 9.90
C PRO A 6 5.91 -49.53 11.41
N VAL A 7 6.44 -50.48 12.18
CA VAL A 7 6.35 -50.48 13.65
C VAL A 7 7.02 -49.21 14.18
N ARG A 8 6.23 -48.35 14.84
CA ARG A 8 6.70 -47.10 15.44
C ARG A 8 7.62 -47.41 16.61
N ASP A 9 8.92 -47.22 16.41
CA ASP A 9 9.93 -47.48 17.43
C ASP A 9 9.81 -46.46 18.60
N PRO A 10 9.51 -46.90 19.84
CA PRO A 10 9.21 -46.01 20.96
C PRO A 10 10.39 -45.15 21.42
N ARG A 11 11.63 -45.53 21.07
CA ARG A 11 12.85 -44.77 21.39
C ARG A 11 12.90 -43.38 20.74
N TYR A 12 12.21 -43.19 19.62
CA TYR A 12 12.18 -41.90 18.89
C TYR A 12 10.99 -41.00 19.27
N ARG A 13 10.15 -41.40 20.24
CA ARG A 13 9.05 -40.56 20.77
C ARG A 13 9.52 -39.17 21.26
N PRO A 14 10.55 -39.04 22.11
CA PRO A 14 10.96 -37.73 22.62
C PRO A 14 11.46 -36.82 21.50
N TYR A 15 12.22 -37.36 20.54
CA TYR A 15 12.72 -36.60 19.40
C TYR A 15 11.58 -36.11 18.50
N ARG A 16 10.58 -36.94 18.21
CA ARG A 16 9.39 -36.53 17.46
C ARG A 16 8.60 -35.43 18.18
N VAL A 17 8.42 -35.55 19.49
CA VAL A 17 7.73 -34.52 20.29
C VAL A 17 8.52 -33.21 20.25
N ALA A 18 9.85 -33.26 20.39
CA ALA A 18 10.71 -32.08 20.31
C ALA A 18 10.61 -31.40 18.94
N VAL A 19 10.70 -32.16 17.84
CA VAL A 19 10.58 -31.62 16.48
C VAL A 19 9.20 -31.01 16.24
N ILE A 20 8.12 -31.65 16.71
CA ILE A 20 6.76 -31.11 16.60
C ILE A 20 6.62 -29.84 17.43
N ALA A 21 7.16 -29.80 18.64
CA ALA A 21 7.12 -28.62 19.50
C ALA A 21 7.87 -27.45 18.86
N VAL A 22 9.08 -27.67 18.34
CA VAL A 22 9.85 -26.66 17.61
C VAL A 22 9.09 -26.17 16.38
N TYR A 23 8.52 -27.09 15.59
CA TYR A 23 7.71 -26.73 14.43
C TYR A 23 6.52 -25.85 14.82
N LEU A 24 5.79 -26.20 15.87
CA LEU A 24 4.65 -25.41 16.35
C LEU A 24 5.08 -24.02 16.84
N VAL A 25 6.23 -23.91 17.53
CA VAL A 25 6.78 -22.61 17.96
C VAL A 25 7.15 -21.75 16.76
N VAL A 26 7.82 -22.31 15.76
CA VAL A 26 8.21 -21.56 14.55
C VAL A 26 6.98 -21.10 13.78
N VAL A 27 6.01 -22.00 13.54
CA VAL A 27 4.78 -21.67 12.80
C VAL A 27 3.94 -20.65 13.55
N SER A 28 3.74 -20.82 14.87
CA SER A 28 2.98 -19.86 15.66
C SER A 28 3.65 -18.49 15.71
N THR A 29 4.97 -18.44 15.88
CA THR A 29 5.74 -17.19 15.86
C THR A 29 5.65 -16.52 14.49
N PHE A 30 5.81 -17.28 13.41
CA PHE A 30 5.65 -16.77 12.04
C PHE A 30 4.26 -16.21 11.80
N CYS A 31 3.20 -16.95 12.17
CA CYS A 31 1.82 -16.48 12.07
C CYS A 31 1.60 -15.19 12.88
N LEU A 32 2.08 -15.11 14.12
CA LEU A 32 1.96 -13.92 14.95
C LEU A 32 2.69 -12.71 14.34
N LEU A 33 3.89 -12.92 13.79
CA LEU A 33 4.65 -11.86 13.12
C LEU A 33 3.94 -11.37 11.85
N VAL A 34 3.40 -12.29 11.04
CA VAL A 34 2.61 -11.93 9.86
C VAL A 34 1.36 -11.18 10.27
N THR A 35 0.60 -11.66 11.25
CA THR A 35 -0.59 -10.96 11.76
C THR A 35 -0.24 -9.59 12.34
N ALA A 36 0.87 -9.46 13.08
CA ALA A 36 1.32 -8.18 13.61
C ALA A 36 1.76 -7.23 12.50
N SER A 37 2.45 -7.73 11.46
CA SER A 37 2.87 -6.94 10.30
C SER A 37 1.67 -6.45 9.50
N VAL A 38 0.71 -7.33 9.23
CA VAL A 38 -0.54 -6.97 8.53
C VAL A 38 -1.37 -6.04 9.41
N ALA A 39 -1.52 -6.30 10.70
CA ALA A 39 -2.25 -5.40 11.60
C ALA A 39 -1.58 -4.03 11.70
N ARG A 40 -0.25 -3.95 11.69
CA ARG A 40 0.49 -2.69 11.62
C ARG A 40 0.24 -1.99 10.29
N SER A 41 0.33 -2.70 9.18
CA SER A 41 0.05 -2.21 7.82
C SER A 41 -1.40 -1.72 7.66
N VAL A 42 -2.36 -2.44 8.23
CA VAL A 42 -3.77 -2.08 8.23
C VAL A 42 -4.03 -0.92 9.18
N ARG A 43 -3.36 -0.82 10.33
CA ARG A 43 -3.46 0.38 11.18
C ARG A 43 -2.87 1.61 10.52
N THR A 44 -1.83 1.46 9.71
CA THR A 44 -1.30 2.57 8.90
C THR A 44 -2.20 2.90 7.71
N MET A 45 -2.94 1.93 7.16
CA MET A 45 -3.86 2.15 6.03
C MET A 45 -5.30 2.53 6.46
N SER A 46 -5.72 2.17 7.67
CA SER A 46 -7.00 2.49 8.29
C SER A 46 -6.75 3.10 9.66
N PRO A 47 -6.40 4.40 9.74
CA PRO A 47 -6.45 5.09 11.01
C PRO A 47 -7.89 4.99 11.53
N ARG A 48 -8.08 4.57 12.78
CA ARG A 48 -9.41 4.63 13.42
C ARG A 48 -9.98 6.04 13.20
N ARG A 49 -11.22 6.12 12.71
CA ARG A 49 -12.04 7.35 12.77
C ARG A 49 -12.26 7.68 14.25
N GLU A 50 -11.30 8.38 14.86
CA GLU A 50 -11.55 9.05 16.14
C GLU A 50 -12.50 10.21 15.87
N PRO A 51 -13.63 10.32 16.59
CA PRO A 51 -14.54 11.45 16.43
C PRO A 51 -13.80 12.72 16.87
N VAL A 52 -13.45 13.54 15.90
CA VAL A 52 -12.67 14.75 16.12
C VAL A 52 -13.54 15.78 16.86
N ARG A 53 -13.16 16.05 18.12
CA ARG A 53 -13.69 17.14 18.96
C ARG A 53 -13.00 18.49 18.68
N THR A 54 -12.37 18.67 17.52
CA THR A 54 -11.87 20.01 17.12
C THR A 54 -12.96 20.73 16.36
N ALA A 55 -13.03 22.05 16.52
CA ALA A 55 -13.92 22.90 15.73
C ALA A 55 -13.76 22.55 14.24
N THR A 56 -14.87 22.14 13.61
CA THR A 56 -14.87 21.77 12.20
C THR A 56 -14.53 22.98 11.35
N LEU A 57 -13.68 22.78 10.34
CA LEU A 57 -13.29 23.86 9.45
C LEU A 57 -14.49 24.41 8.67
N ALA A 58 -14.37 25.67 8.27
CA ALA A 58 -15.33 26.29 7.35
C ALA A 58 -15.35 25.51 6.02
N PRO A 59 -16.51 25.36 5.35
CA PRO A 59 -16.63 24.63 4.10
C PRO A 59 -15.62 25.08 3.03
N GLU A 60 -15.40 26.38 2.89
CA GLU A 60 -14.45 26.98 1.94
C GLU A 60 -13.02 26.49 2.17
N ALA A 61 -12.59 26.44 3.44
CA ALA A 61 -11.27 25.94 3.80
C ALA A 61 -11.13 24.42 3.51
N CYS A 62 -12.23 23.68 3.55
CA CYS A 62 -12.24 22.25 3.19
C CYS A 62 -12.12 22.03 1.69
N VAL A 63 -12.80 22.84 0.88
CA VAL A 63 -12.67 22.81 -0.58
C VAL A 63 -11.24 23.16 -0.98
N GLU A 64 -10.64 24.18 -0.38
CA GLU A 64 -9.24 24.55 -0.64
C GLU A 64 -8.27 23.42 -0.22
N ARG A 65 -8.57 22.71 0.87
CA ARG A 65 -7.74 21.57 1.27
C ARG A 65 -7.87 20.40 0.29
N ALA A 66 -9.06 20.17 -0.26
CA ALA A 66 -9.28 19.16 -1.29
C ALA A 66 -8.60 19.53 -2.62
N SER A 67 -8.61 20.80 -3.03
CA SER A 67 -7.92 21.26 -4.24
C SER A 67 -6.40 21.06 -4.14
N VAL A 68 -5.79 21.41 -2.99
CA VAL A 68 -4.36 21.16 -2.74
C VAL A 68 -4.03 19.67 -2.84
N LEU A 69 -4.87 18.80 -2.26
CA LEU A 69 -4.65 17.35 -2.35
C LEU A 69 -4.77 16.82 -3.78
N LEU A 70 -5.68 17.38 -4.59
CA LEU A 70 -5.80 17.07 -6.01
C LEU A 70 -4.56 17.52 -6.80
N ASP A 71 -4.05 18.72 -6.54
CA ASP A 71 -2.86 19.25 -7.20
C ASP A 71 -1.61 18.41 -6.90
N GLU A 72 -1.47 17.92 -5.67
CA GLU A 72 -0.42 16.98 -5.30
C GLU A 72 -0.54 15.65 -6.04
N LEU A 73 -1.75 15.11 -6.14
CA LEU A 73 -2.05 13.87 -6.83
C LEU A 73 -1.72 14.00 -8.33
N GLU A 74 -2.14 15.09 -8.96
CA GLU A 74 -1.82 15.44 -10.34
C GLU A 74 -0.31 15.66 -10.56
N GLY A 75 0.34 16.36 -9.64
CA GLY A 75 1.77 16.61 -9.67
C GLY A 75 2.55 15.29 -9.63
N ARG A 76 2.17 14.38 -8.73
CA ARG A 76 2.80 13.05 -8.66
C ARG A 76 2.55 12.25 -9.93
N ARG A 77 1.33 12.28 -10.48
CA ARG A 77 1.00 11.56 -11.73
C ARG A 77 1.90 12.00 -12.87
N ARG A 78 2.12 13.31 -13.03
CA ARG A 78 3.02 13.86 -14.06
C ARG A 78 4.47 13.45 -13.82
N ALA A 79 4.90 13.35 -12.56
CA ALA A 79 6.26 12.96 -12.20
C ALA A 79 6.58 11.48 -12.46
N LEU A 80 5.59 10.61 -12.68
CA LEU A 80 5.79 9.18 -12.93
C LEU A 80 6.74 8.90 -14.10
N THR A 81 6.67 9.69 -15.16
CA THR A 81 7.50 9.50 -16.37
C THR A 81 8.96 9.90 -16.17
N GLY A 82 9.28 10.62 -15.10
CA GLY A 82 10.65 10.99 -14.73
C GLY A 82 11.38 9.93 -13.91
N ILE A 83 10.70 8.86 -13.46
CA ILE A 83 11.29 7.85 -12.60
C ILE A 83 12.22 6.95 -13.40
N THR A 84 13.44 6.74 -12.89
CA THR A 84 14.42 5.82 -13.46
C THR A 84 14.93 4.86 -12.37
N PRO A 85 14.84 3.53 -12.56
CA PRO A 85 14.22 2.85 -13.69
C PRO A 85 12.69 3.01 -13.72
N ALA A 86 12.11 3.13 -14.90
CA ALA A 86 10.68 3.35 -15.09
C ALA A 86 9.84 2.14 -14.62
N SER A 87 10.42 0.94 -14.62
CA SER A 87 9.84 -0.27 -14.01
C SER A 87 9.60 -0.18 -12.49
N ARG A 88 10.14 0.83 -11.79
CA ARG A 88 9.88 1.07 -10.35
C ARG A 88 8.85 2.16 -10.08
N ALA A 89 8.20 2.68 -11.12
CA ALA A 89 7.23 3.75 -10.97
C ALA A 89 6.05 3.36 -10.06
N ASP A 90 5.65 2.08 -10.06
CA ASP A 90 4.63 1.52 -9.17
C ASP A 90 5.02 1.61 -7.70
N THR A 91 6.27 1.26 -7.36
CA THR A 91 6.78 1.27 -5.99
C THR A 91 6.81 2.69 -5.44
N SER A 92 7.26 3.64 -6.25
CA SER A 92 7.23 5.07 -5.89
C SER A 92 5.80 5.61 -5.78
N TRP A 93 4.86 5.10 -6.58
CA TRP A 93 3.47 5.49 -6.48
C TRP A 93 2.84 4.95 -5.19
N MET A 94 3.06 3.67 -4.87
CA MET A 94 2.54 3.04 -3.66
C MET A 94 3.01 3.75 -2.39
N SER A 95 4.28 4.17 -2.32
CA SER A 95 4.77 4.94 -1.16
C SER A 95 4.06 6.29 -1.04
N PHE A 96 3.91 7.01 -2.15
CA PHE A 96 3.20 8.28 -2.18
C PHE A 96 1.72 8.13 -1.79
N ARG A 97 1.04 7.11 -2.33
CA ARG A 97 -0.37 6.83 -2.08
C ARG A 97 -0.65 6.72 -0.59
N VAL A 98 0.18 5.99 0.15
CA VAL A 98 -0.01 5.82 1.60
C VAL A 98 0.08 7.16 2.34
N GLU A 99 1.11 7.96 2.05
CA GLU A 99 1.29 9.30 2.66
C GLU A 99 0.18 10.28 2.25
N TRP A 100 -0.30 10.18 1.02
CA TRP A 100 -1.39 11.01 0.52
C TRP A 100 -2.73 10.64 1.15
N LEU A 101 -3.07 9.35 1.24
CA LEU A 101 -4.29 8.88 1.90
C LEU A 101 -4.32 9.28 3.39
N GLU A 102 -3.18 9.24 4.08
CA GLU A 102 -3.11 9.72 5.48
C GLU A 102 -3.53 11.20 5.59
N ARG A 103 -3.09 12.04 4.64
CA ARG A 103 -3.43 13.47 4.59
C ARG A 103 -4.88 13.70 4.18
N VAL A 104 -5.44 12.88 3.30
CA VAL A 104 -6.89 12.86 3.00
C VAL A 104 -7.68 12.56 4.27
N ARG A 105 -7.36 11.47 4.98
CA ARG A 105 -8.05 11.11 6.24
C ARG A 105 -7.94 12.20 7.30
N GLN A 106 -6.80 12.90 7.36
CA GLN A 106 -6.65 14.05 8.25
C GLN A 106 -7.56 15.22 7.83
N ALA A 107 -7.65 15.50 6.54
CA ALA A 107 -8.52 16.54 5.99
C ALA A 107 -10.00 16.23 6.27
N GLU A 108 -10.46 15.02 5.95
CA GLU A 108 -11.80 14.51 6.23
C GLU A 108 -12.20 14.72 7.70
N ARG A 109 -11.32 14.34 8.61
CA ARG A 109 -11.49 14.50 10.07
C ARG A 109 -11.63 15.97 10.46
N SER A 110 -10.78 16.86 9.94
CA SER A 110 -10.85 18.30 10.23
C SER A 110 -12.06 19.00 9.61
N CYS A 111 -12.57 18.45 8.51
CA CYS A 111 -13.72 18.97 7.77
C CYS A 111 -15.06 18.44 8.28
N GLY A 112 -15.04 17.41 9.13
CA GLY A 112 -16.26 16.80 9.68
C GLY A 112 -17.12 16.19 8.59
N VAL A 113 -16.52 15.48 7.62
CA VAL A 113 -17.25 14.90 6.47
C VAL A 113 -18.32 13.89 6.89
N ASP A 114 -18.16 13.28 8.07
CA ASP A 114 -19.14 12.34 8.64
C ASP A 114 -20.42 13.03 9.17
N LEU A 115 -20.47 14.37 9.20
CA LEU A 115 -21.63 15.13 9.65
C LEU A 115 -22.76 15.12 8.59
N PRO A 116 -24.03 14.92 8.97
CA PRO A 116 -25.15 14.84 8.03
C PRO A 116 -25.32 16.08 7.14
N GLU A 117 -24.94 17.25 7.63
CA GLU A 117 -24.98 18.54 6.92
C GLU A 117 -23.79 18.77 5.98
N ARG A 118 -22.80 17.86 5.94
CA ARG A 118 -21.55 17.97 5.17
C ARG A 118 -21.49 16.98 3.98
N LYS A 119 -22.64 16.52 3.47
CA LYS A 119 -22.71 15.50 2.40
C LYS A 119 -21.92 15.85 1.14
N GLU A 120 -22.01 17.09 0.67
CA GLU A 120 -21.29 17.54 -0.53
C GLU A 120 -19.77 17.47 -0.33
N LEU A 121 -19.29 17.72 0.89
CA LEU A 121 -17.88 17.57 1.21
C LEU A 121 -17.47 16.11 1.29
N ALA A 122 -18.32 15.23 1.83
CA ALA A 122 -18.07 13.79 1.81
C ALA A 122 -17.94 13.28 0.37
N GLU A 123 -18.87 13.66 -0.52
CA GLU A 123 -18.82 13.29 -1.93
C GLU A 123 -17.57 13.84 -2.63
N LEU A 124 -17.14 15.07 -2.31
CA LEU A 124 -15.91 15.65 -2.84
C LEU A 124 -14.67 14.81 -2.46
N PHE A 125 -14.54 14.40 -1.20
CA PHE A 125 -13.44 13.56 -0.74
C PHE A 125 -13.51 12.14 -1.31
N ASP A 126 -14.72 11.56 -1.45
CA ASP A 126 -14.92 10.27 -2.11
C ASP A 126 -14.47 10.31 -3.58
N GLN A 127 -14.78 11.39 -4.31
CA GLN A 127 -14.30 11.56 -5.69
C GLN A 127 -12.78 11.70 -5.77
N LEU A 128 -12.17 12.36 -4.79
CA LEU A 128 -10.72 12.49 -4.71
C LEU A 128 -10.04 11.12 -4.52
N GLU A 129 -10.58 10.27 -3.64
CA GLU A 129 -10.10 8.88 -3.47
C GLU A 129 -10.33 8.04 -4.73
N HIS A 130 -11.47 8.21 -5.41
CA HIS A 130 -11.72 7.52 -6.67
C HIS A 130 -10.69 7.87 -7.76
N LEU A 131 -10.32 9.16 -7.88
CA LEU A 131 -9.27 9.60 -8.79
C LEU A 131 -7.90 8.98 -8.44
N GLU A 132 -7.58 8.87 -7.15
CA GLU A 132 -6.36 8.21 -6.70
C GLU A 132 -6.30 6.75 -7.15
N ASP A 133 -7.39 5.99 -6.99
CA ASP A 133 -7.46 4.59 -7.41
C ASP A 133 -7.28 4.43 -8.94
N LEU A 134 -7.85 5.35 -9.74
CA LEU A 134 -7.65 5.37 -11.19
C LEU A 134 -6.18 5.65 -11.54
N TYR A 135 -5.52 6.56 -10.84
CA TYR A 135 -4.11 6.85 -11.07
C TYR A 135 -3.18 5.77 -10.55
N THR A 136 -3.55 5.06 -9.49
CA THR A 136 -2.88 3.83 -9.08
C THR A 136 -2.89 2.79 -10.20
N THR A 137 -4.04 2.59 -10.84
CA THR A 137 -4.15 1.68 -11.99
C THR A 137 -3.21 2.11 -13.12
N SER A 138 -3.21 3.40 -13.45
CA SER A 138 -2.32 3.96 -14.48
C SER A 138 -0.84 3.79 -14.14
N ALA A 139 -0.44 4.02 -12.90
CA ALA A 139 0.94 3.88 -12.44
C ALA A 139 1.44 2.43 -12.52
N VAL A 140 0.61 1.47 -12.10
CA VAL A 140 0.93 0.03 -12.18
C VAL A 140 1.05 -0.41 -13.64
N GLN A 141 0.12 0.00 -14.51
CA GLN A 141 0.18 -0.30 -15.95
C GLN A 141 1.43 0.32 -16.59
N TYR A 142 1.75 1.57 -16.26
CA TYR A 142 2.96 2.23 -16.74
C TYR A 142 4.22 1.47 -16.34
N ALA A 143 4.35 1.11 -15.06
CA ALA A 143 5.50 0.38 -14.54
C ALA A 143 5.62 -1.05 -15.11
N GLY A 144 4.49 -1.71 -15.36
CA GLY A 144 4.46 -3.08 -15.89
C GLY A 144 4.74 -3.18 -17.38
N GLU A 145 4.12 -2.33 -18.19
CA GLU A 145 4.16 -2.43 -19.65
C GLU A 145 5.22 -1.51 -20.26
N ILE A 146 5.14 -0.22 -19.94
CA ILE A 146 5.98 0.82 -20.56
C ILE A 146 7.37 0.85 -19.92
N GLY A 147 7.42 0.70 -18.59
CA GLY A 147 8.64 0.79 -17.80
C GLY A 147 9.78 -0.11 -18.30
N PRO A 148 9.58 -1.44 -18.45
CA PRO A 148 10.64 -2.34 -18.89
C PRO A 148 11.10 -2.07 -20.33
N ALA A 149 10.19 -1.63 -21.20
CA ALA A 149 10.51 -1.25 -22.57
C ALA A 149 11.41 0.00 -22.60
N LEU A 150 11.05 1.03 -21.82
CA LEU A 150 11.84 2.26 -21.70
C LEU A 150 13.21 2.00 -21.06
N ASP A 151 13.25 1.18 -20.01
CA ASP A 151 14.50 0.79 -19.34
C ASP A 151 15.44 0.00 -20.28
N ARG A 152 14.88 -0.87 -21.14
CA ARG A 152 15.66 -1.53 -22.21
C ARG A 152 16.23 -0.51 -23.18
N PHE A 153 15.41 0.43 -23.64
CA PHE A 153 15.85 1.47 -24.57
C PHE A 153 16.98 2.33 -23.99
N HIS A 154 16.84 2.82 -22.76
CA HIS A 154 17.89 3.58 -22.08
C HIS A 154 19.21 2.80 -21.95
N ARG A 155 19.14 1.50 -21.64
CA ARG A 155 20.33 0.64 -21.61
C ARG A 155 21.01 0.53 -22.98
N MET A 156 20.26 0.34 -24.06
CA MET A 156 20.81 0.28 -25.43
C MET A 156 21.48 1.60 -25.83
N VAL A 157 20.87 2.74 -25.49
CA VAL A 157 21.45 4.07 -25.73
C VAL A 157 22.77 4.24 -24.96
N ALA A 158 22.79 3.86 -23.68
CA ALA A 158 23.99 3.95 -22.85
C ALA A 158 25.15 3.08 -23.39
N GLN A 159 24.86 1.84 -23.78
CA GLN A 159 25.83 0.93 -24.39
C GLN A 159 26.41 1.48 -25.69
N THR A 160 25.59 2.09 -26.54
CA THR A 160 26.02 2.65 -27.82
C THR A 160 26.89 3.91 -27.64
N ARG A 161 26.64 4.70 -26.59
CA ARG A 161 27.42 5.91 -26.27
C ARG A 161 28.74 5.61 -25.57
N GLY A 162 28.81 4.57 -24.74
CA GLY A 162 30.02 4.17 -24.00
C GLY A 162 30.94 3.17 -24.73
N GLY A 163 30.58 2.75 -25.95
CA GLY A 163 31.35 1.83 -26.79
C GLY A 163 32.25 2.49 -27.84
N ARG A 164 32.55 3.79 -27.69
CA ARG A 164 33.63 4.50 -28.39
C ARG A 164 34.70 4.87 -27.37
#